data_AF-A0A3L7PRT7-F1
#
_entry.id   AF-A0A3L7PRT7-F1
#
_cell.length_a   1.000
_cell.length_b   1.000
_cell.length_c   1.000
_cell.angle_alpha   90.00
_cell.angle_beta   90.00
_cell.angle_gamma   90.00
#
_symmetry.space_group_name_H-M   'P 1'
#
loop_
_entity.id
_entity.type
_entity.pdbx_description
1 polymer ?
#
loop_
_entity_poly.entity_id
_entity_poly.type
_entity_poly.pdbx_seq_one_letter_code
_entity_poly.pdbx_strand_id
1 'polypeptide(L)'
;MVDKKDIKSVNKSDEIRKLAAAMKERGEKPRPVVIVATLKKQGVVVSSPQVSMVLKGMGFRPRKRRKSGEVAAAKGTKPRAAARSAQLSIDDLLAAKKIVEQFGGADRAIAAITALKRCEG
;
A
#
# COMPACT_ATOMS: atom_id res chain seq x y z
N MET A 1 44.42 13.20 7.13
CA MET A 1 43.52 12.70 8.19
C MET A 1 42.11 12.58 7.63
N VAL A 2 41.67 11.35 7.36
CA VAL A 2 40.37 10.74 7.70
C VAL A 2 40.44 9.37 7.04
N ASP A 3 40.88 8.38 7.81
CA ASP A 3 40.99 6.99 7.40
C ASP A 3 39.60 6.46 7.05
N LYS A 4 39.39 6.15 5.76
CA LYS A 4 38.31 5.28 5.29
C LYS A 4 38.58 3.89 5.86
N LYS A 5 38.13 3.65 7.09
CA LYS A 5 38.15 2.31 7.67
C LYS A 5 37.04 1.50 7.01
N ASP A 6 37.42 0.59 6.12
CA ASP A 6 36.54 -0.40 5.50
C ASP A 6 35.64 -1.09 6.54
N ILE A 7 34.36 -0.71 6.56
CA ILE A 7 33.30 -1.32 7.37
C ILE A 7 32.87 -2.64 6.70
N LYS A 8 33.82 -3.58 6.54
CA LYS A 8 33.61 -4.87 5.87
C LYS A 8 33.21 -6.02 6.81
N SER A 9 33.10 -5.78 8.12
CA SER A 9 32.86 -6.86 9.08
C SER A 9 31.62 -6.70 9.96
N VAL A 10 30.88 -5.60 9.83
CA VAL A 10 29.66 -5.38 10.61
C VAL A 10 28.44 -5.70 9.76
N ASN A 11 27.82 -6.85 10.00
CA ASN A 11 26.57 -7.21 9.34
C ASN A 11 25.45 -6.29 9.85
N LYS A 12 25.16 -5.25 9.06
CA LYS A 12 24.15 -4.22 9.34
C LYS A 12 22.80 -4.82 9.75
N SER A 13 22.44 -5.96 9.17
CA SER A 13 21.17 -6.64 9.48
C SER A 13 21.15 -7.24 10.88
N ASP A 14 22.27 -7.77 11.36
CA ASP A 14 22.36 -8.39 12.67
C ASP A 14 22.30 -7.34 13.79
N GLU A 15 22.87 -6.16 13.55
CA GLU A 15 22.75 -5.04 14.50
C GLU A 15 21.31 -4.51 14.58
N ILE A 16 20.62 -4.37 13.44
CA ILE A 16 19.20 -4.00 13.42
C ILE A 16 18.39 -5.01 14.25
N ARG A 17 18.66 -6.31 14.11
CA ARG A 17 17.97 -7.37 14.86
C ARG A 17 18.23 -7.30 16.35
N LYS A 18 19.50 -7.14 16.77
CA LYS A 18 19.88 -7.01 18.19
C LYS A 18 19.20 -5.80 18.84
N LEU A 19 19.22 -4.66 18.15
CA LEU A 19 18.64 -3.42 18.66
C LEU A 19 17.11 -3.52 18.71
N ALA A 20 16.47 -4.11 17.70
CA ALA A 20 15.03 -4.35 17.71
C ALA A 20 14.60 -5.34 18.82
N ALA A 21 15.40 -6.38 19.10
CA ALA A 21 15.15 -7.30 20.21
C ALA A 21 15.29 -6.60 21.57
N ALA A 22 16.36 -5.83 21.79
CA ALA A 22 16.56 -5.06 23.01
C ALA A 22 15.42 -4.04 23.27
N MET A 23 14.89 -3.41 22.21
CA MET A 23 13.72 -2.52 22.33
C MET A 23 12.46 -3.31 22.71
N LYS A 24 12.27 -4.50 22.15
CA LYS A 24 11.13 -5.38 22.48
C LYS A 24 11.17 -5.85 23.94
N GLU A 25 12.35 -6.22 24.45
CA GLU A 25 12.56 -6.60 25.85
C GLU A 25 12.23 -5.44 26.81
N ARG A 26 12.54 -4.21 26.41
CA ARG A 26 12.17 -2.99 27.14
C ARG A 26 10.68 -2.63 27.02
N GLY A 27 9.88 -3.43 26.32
CA GLY A 27 8.45 -3.18 26.08
C GLY A 27 8.16 -2.07 25.07
N GLU A 28 9.20 -1.52 24.42
CA GLU A 28 9.06 -0.48 23.41
C GLU A 28 8.84 -1.08 22.03
N LYS A 29 7.96 -0.46 21.23
CA LYS A 29 7.75 -0.88 19.84
C LYS A 29 8.90 -0.35 18.98
N PRO A 30 9.75 -1.20 18.37
CA PRO A 30 10.84 -0.75 17.53
C PRO A 30 10.31 0.04 16.34
N ARG A 31 10.66 1.33 16.28
CA ARG A 31 10.31 2.22 15.17
C ARG A 31 11.50 2.35 14.23
N PRO A 32 11.31 2.27 12.90
CA PRO A 32 12.40 2.43 11.95
C PRO A 32 13.23 3.70 12.16
N VAL A 33 12.56 4.82 12.43
CA VAL A 33 13.21 6.12 12.65
C VAL A 33 14.13 6.12 13.88
N VAL A 34 13.71 5.48 14.96
CA VAL A 34 14.49 5.41 16.21
C VAL A 34 15.72 4.53 15.99
N ILE A 35 15.55 3.37 15.33
CA ILE A 35 16.63 2.45 15.04
C ILE A 35 17.67 3.07 14.09
N VAL A 36 17.23 3.83 13.08
CA VAL A 36 18.15 4.56 12.20
C VAL A 36 18.95 5.61 13.00
N ALA A 37 18.31 6.34 13.91
CA ALA A 37 19.00 7.32 14.74
C ALA A 37 20.03 6.67 15.69
N THR A 38 19.71 5.53 16.29
CA THR A 38 20.65 4.79 17.17
C THR A 38 21.79 4.18 16.38
N LEU A 39 21.52 3.58 15.23
CA LEU A 39 22.57 3.00 14.37
C LEU A 39 23.49 4.07 13.78
N LYS A 40 22.94 5.25 13.44
CA LYS A 40 23.74 6.39 13.00
C LYS A 40 24.73 6.85 14.08
N LYS A 41 24.34 6.84 15.36
CA LYS A 41 25.26 7.14 16.48
C LYS A 41 26.36 6.09 16.64
N GLN A 42 26.08 4.84 16.27
CA GLN A 42 27.04 3.74 16.25
C GLN A 42 27.92 3.73 14.98
N GLY A 43 27.80 4.75 14.11
CA GLY A 43 28.55 4.85 12.87
C GLY A 43 28.02 3.98 11.73
N VAL A 44 26.86 3.33 11.92
CA VAL A 44 26.26 2.43 10.94
C VAL A 44 25.16 3.14 10.16
N VAL A 45 25.49 3.49 8.92
CA VAL A 45 24.55 4.16 8.00
C VAL A 45 23.62 3.12 7.37
N VAL A 46 22.35 3.18 7.77
CA VAL A 46 21.26 2.36 7.24
C VAL A 46 20.09 3.22 6.82
N SER A 47 19.39 2.80 5.77
CA SER A 47 18.21 3.49 5.27
C SER A 47 16.93 3.01 5.98
N SER A 48 15.94 3.90 6.10
CA SER A 48 14.63 3.55 6.69
C SER A 48 13.94 2.35 6.00
N PRO A 49 14.00 2.19 4.66
CA PRO A 49 13.45 1.00 3.99
C PRO A 49 14.13 -0.30 4.43
N GLN A 50 15.46 -0.32 4.53
CA GLN A 50 16.21 -1.50 4.96
C GLN A 50 15.81 -1.94 6.37
N VAL A 51 15.72 -0.99 7.31
CA VAL A 51 15.27 -1.28 8.67
C VAL A 51 13.82 -1.79 8.67
N SER A 52 12.93 -1.22 7.84
CA SER A 52 11.55 -1.69 7.74
C SER A 52 11.45 -3.12 7.22
N MET A 53 12.30 -3.53 6.28
CA MET A 53 12.31 -4.91 5.76
C MET A 53 12.77 -5.91 6.83
N VAL A 54 13.84 -5.57 7.57
CA VAL A 54 14.34 -6.42 8.66
C VAL A 54 13.31 -6.55 9.78
N LEU A 55 12.69 -5.43 10.19
CA LEU A 55 11.63 -5.44 11.20
C LEU A 55 10.41 -6.28 10.75
N LYS A 56 10.01 -6.17 9.48
CA LYS A 56 8.93 -7.00 8.92
C LYS A 56 9.28 -8.49 8.95
N GLY A 57 10.52 -8.85 8.60
CA GLY A 57 11.02 -10.23 8.68
C GLY A 57 11.04 -10.79 10.11
N MET A 58 11.26 -9.93 11.11
CA MET A 58 11.18 -10.29 12.54
C MET A 58 9.74 -10.32 13.09
N GLY A 59 8.72 -10.09 12.26
CA GLY A 59 7.31 -10.08 12.67
C GLY A 59 6.82 -8.76 13.27
N PHE A 60 7.64 -7.69 13.28
CA PHE A 60 7.16 -6.37 13.67
C PHE A 60 6.27 -5.78 12.58
N ARG A 61 4.95 -5.84 12.81
CA ARG A 61 3.95 -5.33 11.87
C ARG A 61 3.85 -3.80 11.99
N PRO A 62 3.88 -3.05 10.88
CA PRO A 62 3.65 -1.61 10.92
C PRO A 62 2.34 -1.27 11.62
N ARG A 63 2.36 -0.22 12.45
CA ARG A 63 1.14 0.31 13.07
C ARG A 63 0.18 0.69 11.94
N LYS A 64 -0.94 -0.04 11.83
CA LYS A 64 -2.04 0.29 10.91
C LYS A 64 -2.36 1.77 11.13
N ARG A 65 -2.13 2.61 10.12
CA ARG A 65 -2.59 4.00 10.13
C ARG A 65 -4.10 3.92 10.28
N ARG A 66 -4.60 4.12 11.51
CA ARG A 66 -6.00 4.44 11.72
C ARG A 66 -6.19 5.75 10.96
N LYS A 67 -6.98 5.72 9.88
CA LYS A 67 -7.49 6.94 9.27
C LYS A 67 -8.14 7.71 10.41
N SER A 68 -7.51 8.78 10.85
CA SER A 68 -8.13 9.75 11.76
C SER A 68 -9.39 10.25 11.05
N GLY A 69 -10.55 9.86 11.57
CA GLY A 69 -11.85 10.07 10.92
C GLY A 69 -12.95 9.12 11.36
N GLU A 70 -12.67 8.13 12.22
CA GLU A 70 -13.71 7.27 12.80
C GLU A 70 -13.54 7.24 14.32
N VAL A 71 -13.89 8.36 14.95
CA VAL A 71 -14.22 8.40 16.37
C VAL A 71 -15.73 8.21 16.45
N ALA A 72 -16.13 7.08 17.01
CA ALA A 72 -17.43 6.78 17.63
C ALA A 72 -18.62 7.66 17.23
N ALA A 73 -19.39 7.20 16.24
CA ALA A 73 -20.81 7.55 16.13
C ALA A 73 -21.61 6.25 16.20
N ALA A 74 -22.23 6.02 17.37
CA ALA A 74 -23.38 5.14 17.44
C ALA A 74 -24.51 5.74 16.58
N LYS A 75 -25.27 4.86 15.91
CA LYS A 75 -26.44 5.11 15.04
C LYS A 75 -26.17 5.73 13.66
N GLY A 76 -26.67 5.03 12.65
CA GLY A 76 -26.96 5.58 11.33
C GLY A 76 -26.47 4.70 10.20
N THR A 77 -27.24 3.67 9.85
CA THR A 77 -27.25 3.09 8.50
C THR A 77 -27.66 4.19 7.51
N LYS A 78 -26.70 5.01 7.10
CA LYS A 78 -26.82 5.78 5.85
C LYS A 78 -26.11 4.96 4.78
N PRO A 79 -26.80 4.57 3.69
CA PRO A 79 -26.15 3.83 2.63
C PRO A 79 -25.08 4.75 2.05
N ARG A 80 -23.82 4.34 2.21
CA ARG A 80 -22.72 4.91 1.45
C ARG A 80 -23.07 4.66 0.00
N ALA A 81 -23.48 5.71 -0.71
CA ALA A 81 -23.65 5.67 -2.15
C ALA A 81 -22.35 5.10 -2.70
N ALA A 82 -22.44 3.85 -3.15
CA ALA A 82 -21.33 3.16 -3.74
C ALA A 82 -21.00 3.97 -4.99
N ALA A 83 -19.89 4.71 -4.95
CA ALA A 83 -19.16 5.04 -6.14
C ALA A 83 -18.70 3.69 -6.72
N ARG A 84 -19.61 3.00 -7.39
CA ARG A 84 -19.36 1.85 -8.25
C ARG A 84 -18.50 2.41 -9.37
N SER A 85 -17.18 2.39 -9.19
CA SER A 85 -16.33 2.09 -10.33
C SER A 85 -16.83 0.73 -10.81
N ALA A 86 -17.68 0.74 -11.84
CA ALA A 86 -18.28 -0.45 -12.40
C ALA A 86 -17.13 -1.34 -12.88
N GLN A 87 -16.72 -2.27 -12.03
CA GLN A 87 -15.80 -3.32 -12.41
C GLN A 87 -16.59 -4.16 -13.40
N LEU A 88 -16.31 -3.95 -14.69
CA LEU A 88 -16.90 -4.74 -15.76
C LEU A 88 -16.53 -6.20 -15.51
N SER A 89 -17.53 -7.06 -15.44
CA SER A 89 -17.30 -8.49 -15.36
C SER A 89 -16.87 -9.02 -16.72
N ILE A 90 -16.24 -10.21 -16.74
CA ILE A 90 -15.87 -10.87 -18.00
C ILE A 90 -17.12 -11.14 -18.85
N ASP A 91 -18.24 -11.45 -18.20
CA ASP A 91 -19.52 -11.68 -18.86
C ASP A 91 -20.05 -10.40 -19.54
N ASP A 92 -19.90 -9.23 -18.90
CA ASP A 92 -20.26 -7.93 -19.51
C ASP A 92 -19.43 -7.66 -20.77
N LEU A 93 -18.15 -8.03 -20.77
CA LEU A 93 -17.26 -7.87 -21.93
C LEU A 93 -17.65 -8.82 -23.07
N LEU A 94 -18.05 -10.05 -22.76
CA LEU A 94 -18.55 -11.00 -23.76
C LEU A 94 -19.87 -10.55 -24.36
N ALA A 95 -20.78 -10.01 -23.55
CA ALA A 95 -22.02 -9.43 -24.03
C ALA A 95 -21.77 -8.21 -24.93
N ALA A 96 -20.89 -7.30 -24.51
CA ALA A 96 -20.49 -6.14 -25.31
C ALA A 96 -19.88 -6.56 -26.66
N LYS A 97 -19.06 -7.60 -26.70
CA LYS A 97 -18.46 -8.12 -27.93
C LYS A 97 -19.53 -8.56 -28.95
N LYS A 98 -20.57 -9.28 -28.51
CA LYS A 98 -21.67 -9.72 -29.39
C LYS A 98 -22.42 -8.55 -29.99
N ILE A 99 -22.65 -7.49 -29.20
CA ILE A 99 -23.30 -6.27 -29.67
C ILE A 99 -22.42 -5.58 -30.72
N VAL A 100 -21.12 -5.44 -30.45
CA VAL A 100 -20.18 -4.85 -31.39
C VAL A 100 -20.16 -5.60 -32.74
N GLU A 101 -20.24 -6.93 -32.73
CA GLU A 101 -20.34 -7.75 -33.94
C GLU A 101 -21.66 -7.49 -34.69
N GLN A 102 -22.79 -7.36 -34.00
CA GLN A 102 -24.10 -7.06 -34.62
C GLN A 102 -24.14 -5.70 -35.32
N PHE A 103 -23.47 -4.68 -34.76
CA PHE A 103 -23.38 -3.35 -35.36
C PHE A 103 -22.27 -3.22 -36.41
N GLY A 104 -21.50 -4.28 -36.65
CA GLY A 104 -20.43 -4.32 -37.64
C GLY A 104 -19.22 -3.45 -37.27
N GLY A 105 -19.01 -3.18 -35.98
CA GLY A 105 -17.87 -2.39 -35.48
C GLY A 105 -18.16 -1.63 -34.19
N ALA A 106 -17.10 -1.39 -33.41
CA ALA A 106 -17.21 -0.75 -32.10
C ALA A 106 -17.71 0.70 -32.20
N ASP A 107 -17.21 1.47 -33.17
CA ASP A 107 -17.59 2.86 -33.37
C ASP A 107 -19.08 3.00 -33.75
N ARG A 108 -19.60 2.10 -34.59
CA ARG A 108 -21.02 2.05 -34.95
C ARG A 108 -21.90 1.69 -33.76
N ALA A 109 -21.48 0.72 -32.94
CA ALA A 109 -22.19 0.33 -31.72
C ALA A 109 -22.28 1.51 -30.73
N ILE A 110 -21.17 2.22 -30.51
CA ILE A 110 -21.14 3.39 -29.62
C ILE A 110 -22.04 4.50 -30.17
N ALA A 111 -21.99 4.80 -31.47
CA ALA A 111 -22.83 5.80 -32.09
C ALA A 111 -24.33 5.46 -31.96
N ALA A 112 -24.71 4.19 -32.19
CA ALA A 112 -26.08 3.73 -32.05
C ALA A 112 -26.59 3.80 -30.60
N ILE A 113 -25.81 3.33 -29.62
CA ILE A 113 -26.16 3.41 -28.20
C ILE A 113 -26.28 4.87 -27.74
N THR A 114 -25.39 5.75 -28.23
CA THR A 114 -25.43 7.17 -27.91
C THR A 114 -26.66 7.86 -28.50
N ALA A 115 -27.05 7.50 -29.73
CA ALA A 115 -28.28 8.00 -30.35
C ALA A 115 -29.53 7.51 -29.60
N LEU A 116 -29.58 6.23 -29.24
CA LEU A 116 -30.68 5.63 -28.47
C LEU A 116 -30.85 6.32 -27.12
N LYS A 117 -29.75 6.56 -26.39
CA LYS A 117 -29.78 7.29 -25.12
C LYS A 117 -30.37 8.71 -25.22
N ARG A 118 -30.25 9.36 -26.38
CA ARG A 118 -30.83 10.69 -26.62
C ARG A 118 -32.32 10.64 -26.97
N CYS A 119 -32.84 9.49 -27.42
CA CYS A 119 -34.25 9.31 -27.73
C CYS A 119 -35.06 8.81 -26.52
N GLU A 120 -34.41 8.12 -25.58
CA GLU A 120 -35.04 7.54 -24.38
C GLU A 120 -34.98 8.45 -23.14
N GLY A 121 -34.25 9.57 -23.20
CA GLY A 121 -34.12 10.57 -22.13
C GLY A 121 -34.81 11.88 -22.48
#